data_AF-A0A2T1C6M3-F1
#
_entry.id   AF-A0A2T1C6M3-F1
#
_cell.length_a   1.000
_cell.length_b   1.000
_cell.length_c   1.000
_cell.angle_alpha   90.00
_cell.angle_beta   90.00
_cell.angle_gamma   90.00
#
_symmetry.space_group_name_H-M   'P 1'
#
loop_
_entity.id
_entity.type
_entity.pdbx_description
1 polymer ?
#
loop_
_entity_poly.entity_id
_entity_poly.type
_entity_poly.pdbx_seq_one_letter_code
_entity_poly.pdbx_strand_id
1 'polypeptide(L)' 'MNHQLDVNNLLCHHCEGKGYIEIRDCSGEIQCSQTCWFCHGTGICNDSNDGDD' A
#
# COMPACT_ATOMS: atom_id res chain seq x y z
N MET A 1 -22.61 9.67 15.82
CA MET A 1 -22.49 8.78 14.64
C MET A 1 -21.45 9.36 13.72
N ASN A 2 -20.17 9.29 14.12
CA ASN A 2 -19.04 9.78 13.33
C ASN A 2 -17.95 8.72 13.43
N HIS A 3 -18.11 7.62 12.68
CA HIS A 3 -16.97 6.78 12.39
C HIS A 3 -16.37 7.36 11.11
N GLN A 4 -15.53 8.37 11.30
CA GLN A 4 -14.58 8.79 10.29
C GLN A 4 -13.74 7.54 10.02
N LEU A 5 -14.09 6.80 8.96
CA LEU A 5 -13.27 5.70 8.45
C LEU A 5 -11.92 6.33 8.15
N ASP A 6 -10.93 6.06 8.99
CA ASP A 6 -9.60 6.62 8.82
C ASP A 6 -9.01 5.98 7.56
N VAL A 7 -9.15 6.69 6.44
CA VAL A 7 -8.71 6.22 5.12
C VAL A 7 -7.22 5.84 5.16
N ASN A 8 -6.43 6.44 6.06
CA ASN A 8 -5.02 6.10 6.23
C ASN A 8 -4.80 4.69 6.82
N ASN A 9 -5.76 4.16 7.58
CA ASN A 9 -5.68 2.80 8.12
C ASN A 9 -6.00 1.73 7.07
N LEU A 10 -6.62 2.11 5.94
CA LEU A 10 -6.85 1.24 4.80
C LEU A 10 -5.70 1.27 3.79
N LEU A 11 -4.83 2.30 3.85
CA LEU A 11 -3.74 2.42 2.89
C LEU A 11 -2.74 1.29 3.08
N CYS A 12 -2.33 0.69 1.97
CA CYS A 12 -1.28 -0.32 1.99
C CYS A 12 0.04 0.33 2.41
N HIS A 13 0.49 0.07 3.64
CA HIS A 13 1.76 0.58 4.17
C HIS A 13 2.98 0.18 3.34
N HIS A 14 2.91 -0.95 2.62
CA HIS A 14 4.02 -1.42 1.79
C HIS A 14 4.26 -0.56 0.55
N CYS A 15 3.21 0.04 -0.02
CA CYS A 15 3.32 0.95 -1.15
C CYS A 15 2.87 2.38 -0.83
N GLU A 16 2.67 2.70 0.45
CA GLU A 16 2.17 3.99 0.93
C GLU A 16 0.87 4.41 0.23
N GLY A 17 0.01 3.45 -0.13
CA GLY A 17 -1.23 3.73 -0.86
C GLY A 17 -1.10 3.89 -2.38
N LYS A 18 0.11 3.79 -2.95
CA LYS A 18 0.33 4.00 -4.39
C LYS A 18 -0.18 2.86 -5.27
N GLY A 19 -0.29 1.64 -4.73
CA GLY A 19 -0.59 0.42 -5.48
C GLY A 19 0.62 -0.20 -6.19
N TYR A 20 1.77 0.47 -6.18
CA TYR A 20 3.02 -0.01 -6.79
C TYR A 20 4.23 0.44 -5.97
N ILE A 21 5.33 -0.30 -6.10
CA ILE A 21 6.63 0.04 -5.52
C ILE A 21 7.56 0.56 -6.61
N GLU A 22 8.29 1.63 -6.31
CA GLU A 22 9.26 2.23 -7.24
C GLU A 22 10.65 1.72 -6.88
N ILE A 23 11.26 0.95 -7.78
CA ILE A 23 12.63 0.49 -7.62
C ILE A 23 13.54 1.59 -8.17
N ARG A 24 14.36 2.14 -7.27
CA ARG A 24 15.32 3.19 -7.60
C ARG A 24 16.72 2.59 -7.64
N ASP A 25 17.52 3.06 -8.59
CA ASP A 25 18.94 2.73 -8.64
C ASP A 25 19.71 3.43 -7.49
N CYS A 26 20.96 3.06 -7.26
CA CYS A 26 21.90 3.75 -6.37
C CYS A 26 21.98 5.27 -6.63
N SER A 27 21.67 5.69 -7.86
CA SER A 27 21.61 7.10 -8.29
C SER A 27 20.32 7.84 -7.85
N GLY A 28 19.32 7.12 -7.34
CA GLY A 28 18.03 7.66 -6.90
C GLY A 28 16.97 7.78 -8.00
N GLU A 29 17.32 7.47 -9.25
CA GLU A 29 16.41 7.45 -10.40
C GLU A 29 15.53 6.21 -10.41
N ILE A 30 14.26 6.39 -10.79
CA ILE A 30 13.29 5.29 -10.89
C ILE A 30 13.64 4.46 -12.13
N GLN A 31 14.02 3.21 -11.92
CA GLN A 31 14.34 2.26 -12.98
C GLN A 31 13.10 1.50 -13.43
N CYS A 32 12.26 1.10 -12.48
CA CYS A 32 10.99 0.44 -12.78
C CYS A 32 10.00 0.59 -11.62
N SER A 33 8.72 0.48 -11.95
CA SER A 33 7.62 0.36 -10.99
C SER A 33 7.06 -1.05 -11.06
N GLN A 34 6.99 -1.74 -9.93
CA GLN A 34 6.33 -3.04 -9.84
C GLN A 34 5.01 -2.93 -9.09
N THR A 35 3.99 -3.64 -9.56
CA THR A 35 2.71 -3.72 -8.85
C THR A 35 2.94 -4.24 -7.44
N CYS A 36 2.39 -3.54 -6.44
CA CYS A 36 2.54 -3.93 -5.05
C CYS A 36 1.89 -5.29 -4.85
N TRP A 37 2.67 -6.26 -4.36
CA TRP A 37 2.20 -7.63 -4.24
C TRP A 37 1.21 -7.82 -3.07
N PHE A 38 1.30 -6.98 -2.03
CA PHE A 38 0.40 -7.03 -0.89
C PHE A 38 -1.02 -6.56 -1.23
N CYS A 39 -1.13 -5.40 -1.88
CA CYS A 39 -2.42 -4.85 -2.26
C CYS A 39 -2.82 -5.20 -3.71
N HIS A 40 -2.01 -5.97 -4.45
CA HIS A 40 -2.25 -6.32 -5.86
C HIS A 40 -2.60 -5.12 -6.76
N GLY A 41 -1.99 -3.95 -6.53
CA GLY A 41 -2.29 -2.75 -7.33
C GLY A 41 -3.43 -1.87 -6.83
N THR A 42 -4.14 -2.24 -5.75
CA THR A 42 -5.29 -1.45 -5.27
C THR A 42 -4.90 -0.23 -4.44
N GLY A 43 -3.68 -0.21 -3.88
CA GLY A 43 -3.25 0.80 -2.90
C GLY A 43 -3.87 0.62 -1.51
N ILE A 44 -4.71 -0.39 -1.33
CA ILE A 44 -5.47 -0.61 -0.09
C ILE A 44 -5.24 -2.05 0.36
N CYS A 45 -4.70 -2.22 1.58
CA CYS A 45 -4.79 -3.52 2.24
C CYS A 45 -6.19 -3.59 2.82
N ASN A 46 -7.02 -4.49 2.31
CA ASN A 46 -8.35 -4.72 2.87
C ASN A 46 -8.22 -5.45 4.20
N ASP A 47 -7.62 -4.77 5.17
CA ASP A 47 -7.53 -5.19 6.56
C ASP A 47 -8.89 -4.94 7.19
N SER A 48 -9.81 -5.85 6.90
CA SER A 48 -11.01 -6.03 7.70
C SER A 48 -11.04 -7.45 8.28
N ASN A 49 -9.90 -8.16 8.24
CA ASN A 49 -9.79 -9.53 8.74
C ASN A 49 -8.32 -9.97 8.96
N ASP A 50 -7.53 -9.20 9.70
CA ASP A 50 -6.40 -9.77 10.45
C ASP A 50 -6.90 -10.04 11.89
N GLY A 51 -7.67 -11.12 12.00
CA GLY A 51 -7.92 -11.75 13.29
C GLY A 51 -6.69 -12.55 13.67
N ASP A 52 -5.86 -11.98 14.54
CA ASP A 52 -4.90 -12.67 15.40
C ASP A 52 -5.52 -13.99 15.92
N ASP A 53 -4.93 -15.14 15.56
CA ASP A 53 -5.06 -16.43 16.26
C ASP A 53 -3.72 -16.75 16.95
#